data_AF-K6YVH4-F1
#
_entry.id   AF-K6YVH4-F1
#
_cell.length_a   1.000
_cell.length_b   1.000
_cell.length_c   1.000
_cell.angle_alpha   90.00
_cell.angle_beta   90.00
_cell.angle_gamma   90.00
#
_symmetry.space_group_name_H-M   'P 1'
#
loop_
_entity.id
_entity.type
_entity.pdbx_description
1 polymer ?
#
loop_
_entity_poly.entity_id
_entity_poly.type
_entity_poly.pdbx_seq_one_letter_code
_entity_poly.pdbx_strand_id
1 'polypeptide(L)'
;MYITICERLNYKKAVPADDSGAAQEYTIVESITDSSIVSSLKYLASYSPNLQQQIAQLLSQNRLTDYLLQKYPTVSDIPNDAALRGYVMDLKNQYLRKSQPLSKIVFDKKIHVVNNALGLHSFVSRVQGGKLKSKNEIRISTLFKNAPHEFLNMIVVHELAHLKEKEHNKAFYQLCRHMLPDYHQIEFDVRVYLTHLEEKGEVYMSQSAINKT
;
A
#
# COMPACT_ATOMS: atom_id res chain seq x y z
N MET A 1 -17.35 4.89 19.51
CA MET A 1 -17.09 3.53 19.00
C MET A 1 -17.07 3.65 17.47
N TYR A 2 -15.95 3.35 16.81
CA TYR A 2 -15.59 3.68 15.40
C TYR A 2 -14.98 5.04 15.07
N ILE A 3 -14.71 5.86 16.08
CA ILE A 3 -13.74 6.96 16.03
C ILE A 3 -12.76 6.63 17.16
N THR A 4 -11.44 6.77 16.96
CA THR A 4 -10.34 6.37 17.87
C THR A 4 -9.67 5.00 17.59
N ILE A 5 -9.15 4.77 16.38
CA ILE A 5 -7.92 3.95 16.23
C ILE A 5 -6.76 4.81 15.68
N CYS A 6 -7.05 5.87 14.91
CA CYS A 6 -6.01 6.72 14.33
C CYS A 6 -5.60 7.92 15.20
N GLU A 7 -6.47 8.43 16.10
CA GLU A 7 -6.17 9.65 16.88
C GLU A 7 -5.29 9.43 18.12
N ARG A 8 -5.01 8.18 18.53
CA ARG A 8 -4.14 7.88 19.70
C ARG A 8 -2.75 7.35 19.37
N LEU A 9 -2.45 7.07 18.10
CA LEU A 9 -1.11 6.62 17.70
C LEU A 9 -0.37 7.81 17.10
N ASN A 10 0.22 8.62 17.97
CA ASN A 10 1.21 9.65 17.65
C ASN A 10 2.31 9.05 16.76
N TYR A 11 2.06 8.98 15.45
CA TYR A 11 2.77 8.20 14.44
C TYR A 11 4.17 8.79 14.22
N LYS A 12 5.08 8.48 15.14
CA LYS A 12 6.51 8.54 14.86
C LYS A 12 6.83 7.28 14.06
N LYS A 13 7.04 7.43 12.76
CA LYS A 13 7.93 6.53 12.01
C LYS A 13 9.19 6.40 12.87
N ALA A 14 9.49 5.19 13.34
CA ALA A 14 10.66 4.96 14.18
C ALA A 14 11.91 5.44 13.42
N VAL A 15 12.51 6.52 13.93
CA VAL A 15 13.91 6.85 13.67
C VAL A 15 14.70 5.90 14.58
N PRO A 16 15.73 5.20 14.10
CA PRO A 16 16.49 4.30 14.95
C PRO A 16 17.19 5.12 16.04
N ALA A 17 16.79 4.88 17.29
CA ALA A 17 17.49 5.39 18.47
C ALA A 17 18.38 4.27 19.03
N ASP A 18 19.45 4.74 19.65
CA ASP A 18 20.66 4.05 20.06
C ASP A 18 20.49 2.97 21.14
N ASP A 19 21.56 2.19 21.23
CA ASP A 19 21.83 1.10 22.14
C ASP A 19 22.11 1.63 23.56
N SER A 20 21.32 1.21 24.55
CA SER A 20 21.76 0.84 25.91
C SER A 20 20.59 0.72 26.91
N GLY A 21 20.51 -0.42 27.61
CA GLY A 21 20.02 -0.43 28.99
C GLY A 21 18.91 -1.42 29.37
N ALA A 22 19.35 -2.49 30.05
CA ALA A 22 18.66 -3.25 31.11
C ALA A 22 17.53 -4.23 30.73
N ALA A 23 17.89 -5.51 30.73
CA ALA A 23 16.98 -6.66 30.75
C ALA A 23 16.43 -6.90 32.16
N GLN A 24 15.12 -7.14 32.25
CA GLN A 24 14.48 -7.78 33.41
C GLN A 24 13.76 -9.04 32.91
N GLU A 25 14.16 -10.18 33.45
CA GLU A 25 13.63 -11.52 33.17
C GLU A 25 12.13 -11.62 33.50
N TYR A 26 11.35 -12.18 32.57
CA TYR A 26 10.03 -12.73 32.87
C TYR A 26 9.90 -14.11 32.22
N THR A 27 9.72 -15.12 33.06
CA THR A 27 9.61 -16.54 32.72
C THR A 27 8.34 -16.79 31.88
N ILE A 28 8.50 -17.34 30.67
CA ILE A 28 7.38 -17.77 29.82
C ILE A 28 7.11 -19.26 30.07
N VAL A 29 5.90 -19.56 30.52
CA VAL A 29 5.34 -20.93 30.53
C VAL A 29 5.01 -21.34 29.09
N GLU A 30 5.62 -22.42 28.62
CA GLU A 30 5.38 -22.99 27.30
C GLU A 30 3.94 -23.53 27.20
N SER A 31 3.14 -22.97 26.31
CA SER A 31 1.95 -23.63 25.78
C SER A 31 1.99 -23.59 24.26
N ILE A 32 2.07 -24.79 23.70
CA ILE A 32 2.13 -25.17 22.29
C ILE A 32 1.15 -24.34 21.45
N THR A 33 1.67 -23.43 20.63
CA THR A 33 0.95 -22.90 19.46
C THR A 33 1.74 -23.28 18.22
N ASP A 34 1.09 -24.09 17.39
CA ASP A 34 1.48 -24.48 16.04
C ASP A 34 2.19 -23.33 15.30
N SER A 35 3.48 -23.54 15.00
CA SER A 35 4.41 -22.57 14.42
C SER A 35 4.12 -22.24 12.94
N SER A 36 3.00 -22.71 12.38
CA SER A 36 2.68 -22.58 10.96
C SER A 36 1.70 -21.45 10.60
N ILE A 37 1.07 -20.77 11.57
CA ILE A 37 0.08 -19.69 11.30
C ILE A 37 0.71 -18.28 11.32
N VAL A 38 1.94 -18.11 11.82
CA VAL A 38 2.68 -16.85 11.63
C VAL A 38 3.29 -16.84 10.23
N SER A 39 2.44 -17.02 9.22
CA SER A 39 2.76 -16.58 7.87
C SER A 39 3.06 -15.09 8.02
N SER A 40 4.33 -14.74 7.87
CA SER A 40 4.86 -13.44 8.24
C SER A 40 3.96 -12.36 7.66
N LEU A 41 3.35 -11.53 8.50
CA LEU A 41 2.54 -10.37 8.10
C LEU A 41 3.45 -9.33 7.42
N LYS A 42 4.08 -9.71 6.32
CA LYS A 42 5.23 -9.04 5.72
C LYS A 42 4.88 -7.63 5.27
N TYR A 43 3.63 -7.42 4.85
CA TYR A 43 3.09 -6.11 4.49
C TYR A 43 2.91 -5.18 5.68
N LEU A 44 2.79 -5.73 6.88
CA LEU A 44 2.53 -5.04 8.14
C LEU A 44 3.72 -5.08 9.11
N ALA A 45 4.87 -5.59 8.68
CA ALA A 45 6.05 -5.78 9.54
C ALA A 45 6.56 -4.48 10.19
N SER A 46 6.31 -3.32 9.58
CA SER A 46 6.67 -2.00 10.10
C SER A 46 5.64 -1.38 11.07
N TYR A 47 4.50 -2.04 11.29
CA TYR A 47 3.45 -1.56 12.19
C TYR A 47 3.62 -2.13 13.60
N SER A 48 2.93 -1.54 14.58
CA SER A 48 3.05 -1.98 15.98
C SER A 48 2.65 -3.45 16.16
N PRO A 49 3.28 -4.20 17.08
CA PRO A 49 2.95 -5.60 17.34
C PRO A 49 1.47 -5.79 17.68
N ASN A 50 0.87 -4.84 18.40
CA ASN A 50 -0.55 -4.89 18.74
C ASN A 50 -1.45 -4.82 17.49
N LEU A 51 -1.12 -3.98 16.50
CA LEU A 51 -1.89 -3.91 15.27
C LEU A 51 -1.69 -5.17 14.41
N GLN A 52 -0.45 -5.68 14.36
CA GLN A 52 -0.16 -6.96 13.71
C GLN A 52 -0.99 -8.10 14.32
N GLN A 53 -1.06 -8.20 15.66
CA GLN A 53 -1.87 -9.19 16.36
C GLN A 53 -3.37 -9.05 16.06
N GLN A 54 -3.90 -7.83 16.03
CA GLN A 54 -5.31 -7.59 15.69
C GLN A 54 -5.64 -8.08 14.28
N ILE A 55 -4.78 -7.80 13.30
CA ILE A 55 -4.98 -8.27 11.92
C ILE A 55 -4.83 -9.79 11.83
N ALA A 56 -3.84 -10.38 12.51
CA ALA A 56 -3.69 -11.83 12.58
C ALA A 56 -4.94 -12.51 13.17
N GLN A 57 -5.53 -11.93 14.21
CA GLN A 57 -6.76 -12.44 14.82
C GLN A 57 -7.96 -12.32 13.88
N LEU A 58 -8.12 -11.20 13.16
CA LEU A 58 -9.19 -11.06 12.17
C LEU A 58 -9.03 -12.05 11.02
N LEU A 59 -7.79 -12.31 10.60
CA LEU A 59 -7.45 -13.26 9.55
C LEU A 59 -7.78 -14.70 9.98
N SER A 60 -7.39 -15.11 11.19
CA SER A 60 -7.68 -16.46 11.71
C SER A 60 -9.17 -16.70 11.93
N GLN A 61 -9.92 -15.65 12.26
CA GLN A 61 -11.38 -15.69 12.41
C GLN A 61 -12.15 -15.59 11.08
N ASN A 62 -11.48 -15.48 9.92
CA ASN A 62 -12.08 -15.20 8.61
C ASN A 62 -12.95 -13.93 8.56
N ARG A 63 -12.75 -12.98 9.49
CA ARG A 63 -13.52 -11.72 9.58
C ARG A 63 -12.87 -10.58 8.80
N LEU A 64 -11.66 -10.79 8.29
CA LEU A 64 -10.93 -9.78 7.54
C LEU A 64 -11.57 -9.48 6.17
N THR A 65 -12.21 -10.48 5.55
CA THR A 65 -13.02 -10.29 4.33
C THR A 65 -14.16 -9.31 4.59
N ASP A 66 -14.95 -9.55 5.64
CA ASP A 66 -16.10 -8.70 6.00
C ASP A 66 -15.66 -7.27 6.31
N TYR A 67 -14.55 -7.11 7.04
CA TYR A 67 -13.95 -5.80 7.32
C TYR A 67 -13.65 -5.03 6.03
N LEU A 68 -13.02 -5.68 5.04
CA LEU A 68 -12.67 -5.06 3.77
C LEU A 68 -13.92 -4.72 2.94
N LEU A 69 -14.86 -5.65 2.80
CA LEU A 69 -16.10 -5.44 2.04
C LEU A 69 -17.02 -4.39 2.67
N GLN A 70 -17.08 -4.32 4.00
CA GLN A 70 -17.88 -3.30 4.69
C GLN A 70 -17.30 -1.90 4.47
N LYS A 71 -15.97 -1.77 4.46
CA LYS A 71 -15.29 -0.48 4.33
C LYS A 71 -15.15 -0.03 2.88
N TYR A 72 -14.94 -0.97 1.96
CA TYR A 72 -14.71 -0.72 0.54
C TYR A 72 -15.60 -1.64 -0.30
N PRO A 73 -16.91 -1.34 -0.42
CA PRO A 73 -17.88 -2.25 -1.03
C PRO A 73 -17.77 -2.37 -2.56
N THR A 74 -17.12 -1.43 -3.23
CA THR A 74 -17.10 -1.32 -4.69
C THR A 74 -15.69 -1.37 -5.26
N VAL A 75 -15.55 -2.01 -6.43
CA VAL A 75 -14.30 -2.05 -7.19
C VAL A 75 -14.11 -0.81 -8.05
N SER A 76 -12.85 -0.56 -8.44
CA SER A 76 -12.46 0.51 -9.36
C SER A 76 -13.14 0.40 -10.72
N ASP A 77 -13.47 1.56 -11.30
CA ASP A 77 -14.04 1.76 -12.62
C ASP A 77 -12.98 2.00 -13.72
N ILE A 78 -11.71 1.67 -13.43
CA ILE A 78 -10.56 1.92 -14.32
C ILE A 78 -10.01 0.59 -14.87
N PRO A 79 -10.59 0.02 -15.95
CA PRO A 79 -10.30 -1.34 -16.40
C PRO A 79 -9.05 -1.48 -17.30
N ASN A 80 -8.60 -0.38 -17.91
CA ASN A 80 -7.58 -0.42 -18.97
C ASN A 80 -6.61 0.77 -18.91
N ASP A 81 -5.52 0.67 -19.69
CA ASP A 81 -4.45 1.67 -19.70
C ASP A 81 -4.92 3.05 -20.16
N ALA A 82 -5.93 3.12 -21.04
CA ALA A 82 -6.48 4.39 -21.51
C ALA A 82 -7.22 5.14 -20.39
N ALA A 83 -8.09 4.43 -19.66
CA ALA A 83 -8.78 4.96 -18.49
C ALA A 83 -7.79 5.37 -17.40
N LEU A 84 -6.79 4.52 -17.13
CA LEU A 84 -5.75 4.82 -16.13
C LEU A 84 -4.96 6.08 -16.52
N ARG A 85 -4.60 6.21 -17.80
CA ARG A 85 -3.88 7.38 -18.29
C ARG A 85 -4.69 8.66 -18.08
N GLY A 86 -6.00 8.65 -18.37
CA GLY A 86 -6.89 9.78 -18.11
C GLY A 86 -6.85 10.17 -16.64
N TYR A 87 -7.15 9.21 -15.78
CA TYR A 87 -7.20 9.40 -14.32
C TYR A 87 -5.90 9.96 -13.73
N VAL A 88 -4.76 9.35 -14.05
CA VAL A 88 -3.45 9.78 -13.57
C VAL A 88 -3.12 11.19 -14.06
N MET A 89 -3.43 11.51 -15.31
CA MET A 89 -3.16 12.83 -15.88
C MET A 89 -4.03 13.92 -15.26
N ASP A 90 -5.30 13.62 -14.96
CA ASP A 90 -6.20 14.56 -14.27
C ASP A 90 -5.67 14.89 -12.87
N LEU A 91 -5.31 13.87 -12.09
CA LEU A 91 -4.75 14.05 -10.75
C LEU A 91 -3.42 14.81 -10.78
N LYS A 92 -2.53 14.46 -11.72
CA LYS A 92 -1.28 15.20 -11.95
C LYS A 92 -1.55 16.67 -12.32
N ASN A 93 -2.54 16.95 -13.17
CA ASN A 93 -2.85 18.31 -13.60
C ASN A 93 -3.55 19.12 -12.51
N GLN A 94 -4.19 18.47 -11.55
CA GLN A 94 -4.74 19.12 -10.37
C GLN A 94 -3.63 19.54 -9.39
N TYR A 95 -2.73 18.62 -9.04
CA TYR A 95 -1.79 18.83 -7.92
C TYR A 95 -0.34 19.13 -8.34
N LEU A 96 0.07 18.70 -9.53
CA LEU A 96 1.47 18.64 -9.97
C LEU A 96 1.68 19.28 -11.35
N ARG A 97 0.99 20.40 -11.66
CA ARG A 97 1.08 21.07 -12.97
C ARG A 97 2.51 21.34 -13.46
N LYS A 98 3.42 21.69 -12.54
CA LYS A 98 4.82 22.02 -12.83
C LYS A 98 5.79 20.83 -12.70
N SER A 99 5.28 19.60 -12.55
CA SER A 99 6.15 18.41 -12.46
C SER A 99 6.69 17.99 -13.83
N GLN A 100 7.68 17.09 -13.80
CA GLN A 100 8.21 16.46 -15.01
C GLN A 100 7.10 15.74 -15.79
N PRO A 101 7.19 15.70 -17.14
CA PRO A 101 6.21 15.00 -17.97
C PRO A 101 6.32 13.48 -17.78
N LEU A 102 5.18 12.81 -17.93
CA LEU A 102 5.07 11.36 -17.94
C LEU A 102 5.15 10.85 -19.37
N SER A 103 6.05 9.92 -19.64
CA SER A 103 6.20 9.29 -20.96
C SER A 103 5.35 8.03 -21.13
N LYS A 104 4.93 7.40 -20.03
CA LYS A 104 4.15 6.16 -20.05
C LYS A 104 3.35 6.00 -18.77
N ILE A 105 2.09 5.58 -18.90
CA ILE A 105 1.19 5.21 -17.80
C ILE A 105 0.51 3.92 -18.24
N VAL A 106 0.75 2.81 -17.54
CA VAL A 106 0.21 1.49 -17.90
C VAL A 106 -0.05 0.61 -16.69
N PHE A 107 -0.96 -0.34 -16.84
CA PHE A 107 -0.98 -1.50 -15.96
C PHE A 107 0.11 -2.51 -16.35
N ASP A 108 0.79 -3.09 -15.36
CA ASP A 108 1.87 -4.05 -15.55
C ASP A 108 1.61 -5.31 -14.72
N LYS A 109 1.63 -6.49 -15.36
CA LYS A 109 1.42 -7.78 -14.69
C LYS A 109 2.65 -8.25 -13.91
N LYS A 110 3.84 -7.73 -14.24
CA LYS A 110 5.13 -8.19 -13.70
C LYS A 110 5.60 -7.37 -12.50
N ILE A 111 4.89 -6.29 -12.17
CA ILE A 111 5.28 -5.43 -11.06
C ILE A 111 4.90 -6.08 -9.72
N HIS A 112 5.90 -6.27 -8.86
CA HIS A 112 5.67 -6.67 -7.48
C HIS A 112 5.16 -5.46 -6.71
N VAL A 113 3.86 -5.47 -6.39
CA VAL A 113 3.12 -4.39 -5.69
C VAL A 113 3.88 -3.87 -4.47
N VAL A 114 4.51 -4.78 -3.73
CA VAL A 114 5.22 -4.52 -2.48
C VAL A 114 6.47 -3.67 -2.66
N ASN A 115 7.24 -3.98 -3.70
CA ASN A 115 8.57 -3.41 -3.90
C ASN A 115 8.50 -1.99 -4.44
N ASN A 116 7.47 -1.69 -5.24
CA ASN A 116 7.39 -0.43 -5.96
C ASN A 116 6.49 0.63 -5.29
N ALA A 117 5.33 0.26 -4.76
CA ALA A 117 4.33 1.23 -4.29
C ALA A 117 4.20 1.34 -2.76
N LEU A 118 4.83 0.42 -2.02
CA LEU A 118 4.74 0.34 -0.56
C LEU A 118 6.13 0.40 0.11
N GLY A 119 7.15 0.78 -0.65
CA GLY A 119 8.46 1.16 -0.12
C GLY A 119 9.41 0.01 0.25
N LEU A 120 9.33 -1.17 -0.38
CA LEU A 120 10.28 -2.27 -0.10
C LEU A 120 11.56 -2.29 -0.99
N HIS A 121 11.70 -1.44 -2.02
CA HIS A 121 12.99 -1.30 -2.72
C HIS A 121 13.45 0.16 -2.86
N SER A 122 14.62 0.40 -2.27
CA SER A 122 15.52 1.51 -2.59
C SER A 122 15.92 1.46 -4.07
N PHE A 123 15.92 2.64 -4.69
CA PHE A 123 16.37 2.97 -6.05
C PHE A 123 17.37 2.00 -6.70
N VAL A 124 17.03 1.51 -7.89
CA VAL A 124 18.04 1.10 -8.88
C VAL A 124 17.97 2.06 -10.07
N SER A 125 18.66 3.20 -9.94
CA SER A 125 19.02 4.02 -11.10
C SER A 125 20.26 3.43 -11.76
N ARG A 126 20.09 2.70 -12.87
CA ARG A 126 21.22 2.20 -13.67
C ARG A 126 21.68 3.30 -14.62
N VAL A 127 22.83 3.91 -14.34
CA VAL A 127 23.47 4.88 -15.25
C VAL A 127 24.37 4.10 -16.20
N GLN A 128 23.94 3.91 -17.45
CA GLN A 128 24.83 3.54 -18.57
C GLN A 128 25.08 4.80 -19.41
N GLY A 129 26.34 5.00 -19.80
CA GLY A 129 26.88 6.26 -20.30
C GLY A 129 26.10 6.95 -21.43
N GLY A 130 26.12 8.28 -21.39
CA GLY A 130 25.51 9.17 -22.39
C GLY A 130 24.14 9.71 -21.96
N LYS A 131 24.09 10.98 -21.50
CA LYS A 131 22.88 11.78 -21.14
C LYS A 131 21.57 10.97 -21.10
N LEU A 132 21.33 10.29 -19.98
CA LEU A 132 20.07 9.59 -19.74
C LEU A 132 18.95 10.63 -19.65
N LYS A 133 18.14 10.79 -20.69
CA LYS A 133 16.81 11.39 -20.53
C LYS A 133 16.01 10.39 -19.70
N SER A 134 15.97 10.57 -18.38
CA SER A 134 15.09 9.79 -17.52
C SER A 134 13.66 10.03 -17.97
N LYS A 135 13.05 8.98 -18.52
CA LYS A 135 11.66 8.98 -18.93
C LYS A 135 10.84 8.60 -17.69
N ASN A 136 10.01 9.51 -17.18
CA ASN A 136 9.17 9.20 -16.02
C ASN A 136 8.01 8.32 -16.49
N GLU A 137 7.93 7.11 -15.94
CA GLU A 137 6.86 6.17 -16.21
C GLU A 137 6.11 5.87 -14.91
N ILE A 138 4.79 5.71 -15.01
CA ILE A 138 3.95 5.18 -13.93
C ILE A 138 3.49 3.79 -14.37
N ARG A 139 3.78 2.79 -13.54
CA ARG A 139 3.42 1.39 -13.77
C ARG A 139 2.68 0.89 -12.54
N ILE A 140 1.44 0.46 -12.73
CA ILE A 140 0.57 0.01 -11.63
C ILE A 140 0.24 -1.45 -11.85
N SER A 141 0.23 -2.25 -10.77
CA SER A 141 -0.11 -3.66 -10.91
C SER A 141 -1.52 -3.86 -11.46
N THR A 142 -1.68 -4.83 -12.36
CA THR A 142 -3.03 -5.24 -12.83
C THR A 142 -3.94 -5.70 -11.69
N LEU A 143 -3.39 -6.04 -10.53
CA LEU A 143 -4.14 -6.32 -9.30
C LEU A 143 -5.13 -5.19 -8.95
N PHE A 144 -4.74 -3.93 -9.15
CA PHE A 144 -5.59 -2.78 -8.80
C PHE A 144 -6.72 -2.51 -9.80
N LYS A 145 -6.85 -3.32 -10.86
CA LYS A 145 -8.05 -3.30 -11.73
C LYS A 145 -9.29 -3.84 -11.03
N ASN A 146 -9.10 -4.81 -10.13
CA ASN A 146 -10.19 -5.45 -9.39
C ASN A 146 -10.22 -5.01 -7.92
N ALA A 147 -9.40 -4.03 -7.53
CA ALA A 147 -9.39 -3.49 -6.18
C ALA A 147 -10.32 -2.26 -6.08
N PRO A 148 -10.69 -1.85 -4.86
CA PRO A 148 -11.39 -0.59 -4.62
C PRO A 148 -10.71 0.62 -5.28
N HIS A 149 -11.51 1.59 -5.68
CA HIS A 149 -11.03 2.83 -6.30
C HIS A 149 -10.03 3.56 -5.40
N GLU A 150 -10.26 3.57 -4.09
CA GLU A 150 -9.42 4.18 -3.07
C GLU A 150 -8.02 3.58 -3.08
N PHE A 151 -7.91 2.25 -3.27
CA PHE A 151 -6.63 1.56 -3.30
C PHE A 151 -5.85 1.95 -4.55
N LEU A 152 -6.50 1.99 -5.71
CA LEU A 152 -5.88 2.48 -6.93
C LEU A 152 -5.46 3.95 -6.79
N ASN A 153 -6.32 4.81 -6.25
CA ASN A 153 -6.03 6.22 -6.02
C ASN A 153 -4.80 6.41 -5.13
N MET A 154 -4.73 5.68 -4.01
CA MET A 154 -3.57 5.73 -3.11
C MET A 154 -2.27 5.39 -3.84
N ILE A 155 -2.26 4.33 -4.66
CA ILE A 155 -1.09 3.95 -5.46
C ILE A 155 -0.76 5.04 -6.48
N VAL A 156 -1.75 5.60 -7.18
CA VAL A 156 -1.53 6.69 -8.15
C VAL A 156 -0.92 7.91 -7.47
N VAL A 157 -1.44 8.30 -6.30
CA VAL A 157 -0.93 9.40 -5.47
C VAL A 157 0.52 9.15 -5.07
N HIS A 158 0.85 7.93 -4.65
CA HIS A 158 2.21 7.52 -4.31
C HIS A 158 3.19 7.71 -5.49
N GLU A 159 2.85 7.14 -6.64
CA GLU A 159 3.67 7.22 -7.85
C GLU A 159 3.82 8.67 -8.35
N LEU A 160 2.76 9.47 -8.24
CA LEU A 160 2.80 10.88 -8.60
C LEU A 160 3.67 11.70 -7.64
N ALA A 161 3.63 11.41 -6.34
CA ALA A 161 4.50 12.06 -5.36
C ALA A 161 5.98 11.84 -5.70
N HIS A 162 6.34 10.67 -6.25
CA HIS A 162 7.69 10.36 -6.74
C HIS A 162 8.18 11.22 -7.91
N LEU A 163 7.31 11.99 -8.57
CA LEU A 163 7.74 12.97 -9.55
C LEU A 163 8.44 14.18 -8.92
N LYS A 164 8.18 14.47 -7.64
CA LYS A 164 8.81 15.58 -6.90
C LYS A 164 9.69 15.08 -5.75
N GLU A 165 9.26 14.06 -5.04
CA GLU A 165 9.90 13.56 -3.82
C GLU A 165 10.40 12.13 -4.02
N LYS A 166 11.71 11.94 -4.05
CA LYS A 166 12.31 10.63 -4.35
C LYS A 166 12.27 9.67 -3.17
N GLU A 167 12.50 10.17 -1.96
CA GLU A 167 12.55 9.35 -0.75
C GLU A 167 11.22 9.42 0.02
N HIS A 168 10.82 8.33 0.66
CA HIS A 168 9.64 8.28 1.54
C HIS A 168 9.88 8.98 2.89
N ASN A 169 10.21 10.28 2.83
CA ASN A 169 10.47 11.16 3.96
C ASN A 169 9.23 12.02 4.31
N LYS A 170 9.37 12.97 5.24
CA LYS A 170 8.25 13.83 5.68
C LYS A 170 7.63 14.62 4.52
N ALA A 171 8.43 15.13 3.59
CA ALA A 171 7.93 15.91 2.45
C ALA A 171 7.11 15.05 1.49
N PHE A 172 7.57 13.82 1.22
CA PHE A 172 6.81 12.84 0.42
C PHE A 172 5.42 12.59 1.01
N TYR A 173 5.34 12.25 2.31
CA TYR A 173 4.05 11.96 2.94
C TYR A 173 3.16 13.20 3.08
N GLN A 174 3.74 14.39 3.24
CA GLN A 174 2.99 15.65 3.18
C GLN A 174 2.38 15.86 1.79
N LEU A 175 3.14 15.60 0.73
CA LEU A 175 2.63 15.69 -0.64
C LEU A 175 1.53 14.67 -0.90
N CYS A 176 1.70 13.42 -0.46
CA CYS A 176 0.65 12.41 -0.57
C CYS A 176 -0.64 12.84 0.13
N ARG A 177 -0.55 13.35 1.37
CA ARG A 177 -1.73 13.85 2.11
C ARG A 177 -2.36 15.10 1.50
N HIS A 178 -1.58 15.92 0.82
CA HIS A 178 -2.12 17.06 0.07
C HIS A 178 -2.98 16.61 -1.11
N MET A 179 -2.61 15.50 -1.78
CA MET A 179 -3.38 14.94 -2.90
C MET A 179 -4.52 14.02 -2.44
N LEU A 180 -4.36 13.35 -1.30
CA LEU A 180 -5.30 12.39 -0.71
C LEU A 180 -5.26 12.49 0.83
N PRO A 181 -6.18 13.24 1.48
CA PRO A 181 -6.14 13.48 2.91
C PRO A 181 -6.01 12.22 3.79
N ASP A 182 -6.73 11.15 3.43
CA ASP A 182 -6.75 9.87 4.16
C ASP A 182 -5.64 8.88 3.72
N TYR A 183 -4.61 9.37 3.00
CA TYR A 183 -3.57 8.55 2.38
C TYR A 183 -2.99 7.46 3.30
N HIS A 184 -2.62 7.80 4.54
CA HIS A 184 -2.01 6.82 5.46
C HIS A 184 -2.97 5.69 5.86
N GLN A 185 -4.25 6.02 6.02
CA GLN A 185 -5.25 5.02 6.38
C GLN A 185 -5.48 4.07 5.20
N ILE A 186 -5.59 4.62 4.00
CA ILE A 186 -5.78 3.83 2.78
C ILE A 186 -4.52 3.00 2.47
N GLU A 187 -3.31 3.54 2.69
CA GLU A 187 -2.05 2.80 2.56
C GLU A 187 -2.02 1.59 3.51
N PHE A 188 -2.41 1.79 4.77
CA PHE A 188 -2.54 0.70 5.72
C PHE A 188 -3.57 -0.33 5.26
N ASP A 189 -4.76 0.10 4.82
CA ASP A 189 -5.79 -0.82 4.36
C ASP A 189 -5.38 -1.60 3.10
N VAL A 190 -4.58 -1.01 2.20
CA VAL A 190 -3.98 -1.72 1.07
C VAL A 190 -3.03 -2.81 1.56
N ARG A 191 -2.20 -2.55 2.57
CA ARG A 191 -1.31 -3.56 3.15
C ARG A 191 -2.11 -4.71 3.79
N VAL A 192 -3.20 -4.39 4.47
CA VAL A 192 -4.14 -5.39 5.01
C VAL A 192 -4.78 -6.20 3.89
N TYR A 193 -5.22 -5.56 2.81
CA TYR A 193 -5.76 -6.24 1.63
C TYR A 193 -4.75 -7.18 0.98
N LEU A 194 -3.48 -6.76 0.85
CA LEU A 194 -2.43 -7.62 0.31
C LEU A 194 -2.13 -8.83 1.21
N THR A 195 -2.16 -8.64 2.54
CA THR A 195 -2.09 -9.75 3.50
C THR A 195 -3.23 -10.73 3.26
N HIS A 196 -4.47 -10.24 3.17
CA HIS A 196 -5.62 -11.11 2.91
C HIS A 196 -5.49 -11.85 1.59
N LEU A 197 -5.12 -11.15 0.52
CA LEU A 197 -4.99 -11.73 -0.82
C LEU A 197 -3.99 -12.89 -0.88
N GLU A 198 -2.88 -12.77 -0.16
CA GLU A 198 -1.86 -13.82 -0.09
C GLU A 198 -2.31 -15.04 0.72
N GLU A 199 -3.06 -14.82 1.80
CA GLU A 199 -3.43 -15.87 2.75
C GLU A 199 -4.77 -16.56 2.42
N LYS A 200 -5.68 -15.85 1.77
CA LYS A 200 -7.07 -16.26 1.55
C LYS A 200 -7.55 -16.13 0.10
N GLY A 201 -6.81 -15.43 -0.75
CA GLY A 201 -7.19 -15.20 -2.16
C GLY A 201 -8.06 -13.95 -2.35
N GLU A 202 -8.71 -13.86 -3.51
CA GLU A 202 -9.38 -12.63 -3.95
C GLU A 202 -10.59 -12.26 -3.06
N VAL A 203 -10.61 -11.02 -2.55
CA VAL A 203 -11.77 -10.43 -1.85
C VAL A 203 -12.82 -9.94 -2.84
N TYR A 204 -12.35 -9.32 -3.92
CA TYR A 204 -13.17 -8.63 -4.89
C TYR A 204 -13.21 -9.42 -6.18
N MET A 205 -14.41 -9.83 -6.59
CA MET A 205 -14.60 -10.57 -7.84
C MET A 205 -14.58 -9.61 -9.03
N SER A 206 -13.91 -10.01 -10.11
CA SER A 206 -13.98 -9.27 -11.38
C SER A 206 -15.41 -9.25 -11.94
N GLN A 207 -15.83 -8.15 -12.58
CA GLN A 207 -17.13 -8.05 -13.27
C GLN A 207 -17.32 -9.14 -14.34
N SER A 208 -16.23 -9.71 -14.85
CA SER A 208 -16.22 -10.86 -15.77
C SER A 208 -16.80 -12.14 -15.18
N ALA A 209 -16.77 -12.31 -13.85
CA ALA A 209 -17.33 -13.47 -13.15
C ALA A 209 -18.84 -13.32 -12.88
N ILE A 210 -19.34 -12.09 -12.82
CA ILE A 210 -20.76 -11.79 -12.54
C ILE A 210 -21.63 -12.12 -13.77
N ASN A 211 -21.10 -11.96 -14.99
CA ASN A 211 -21.82 -12.24 -16.24
C ASN A 211 -21.78 -13.71 -16.68
N LYS A 212 -21.43 -14.65 -15.79
CA LYS A 212 -21.39 -16.10 -16.08
C LYS A 212 -22.40 -16.93 -15.28
N THR A 213 -23.39 -16.30 -14.66
CA THR A 213 -24.49 -16.97 -13.96
C THR A 213 -25.81 -16.46 -14.53
#